data_AF-A0A0L1JAP3-F1
#
_entry.id   AF-A0A0L1JAP3-F1
#
_cell.length_a   1.000
_cell.length_b   1.000
_cell.length_c   1.000
_cell.angle_alpha   90.00
_cell.angle_beta   90.00
_cell.angle_gamma   90.00
#
_symmetry.space_group_name_H-M   'P 1'
#
loop_
_entity.id
_entity.type
_entity.pdbx_description
1 polymer ?
#
loop_
_entity_poly.entity_id
_entity_poly.type
_entity_poly.pdbx_seq_one_letter_code
_entity_poly.pdbx_strand_id
1 'polypeptide(L)'
;MLDAEEKQTAHLEDSGPQVNILCSVPGFVAPDPDSVNEKVTPSNTIMNWGGVKIAKIFPDIVVKFGSHVTFTEAQNMIFVKQNTETMPVPKIFACYTYGPIQRDIGDYGSLFDTYIFMSYVEGQS
;
A
#
# COMPACT_ATOMS: atom_id res chain seq x y z
N MET A 1 -21.57 -49.06 1.45
CA MET A 1 -20.73 -48.51 0.36
C MET A 1 -21.31 -47.16 0.02
N LEU A 2 -20.78 -46.12 0.65
CA LEU A 2 -20.82 -44.72 0.23
C LEU A 2 -19.64 -44.07 0.93
N ASP A 3 -18.77 -43.51 0.10
CA ASP A 3 -17.36 -43.27 0.36
C ASP A 3 -17.08 -42.08 1.28
N ALA A 4 -15.89 -42.12 1.88
CA ALA A 4 -15.28 -41.02 2.60
C ALA A 4 -14.90 -39.89 1.63
N GLU A 5 -15.24 -38.65 1.98
CA GLU A 5 -14.52 -37.46 1.52
C GLU A 5 -14.09 -36.65 2.74
N GLU A 6 -12.93 -37.03 3.27
CA GLU A 6 -12.06 -36.10 3.96
C GLU A 6 -11.48 -35.15 2.91
N LYS A 7 -11.84 -33.87 2.97
CA LYS A 7 -11.15 -32.83 2.19
C LYS A 7 -10.82 -31.64 3.07
N GLN A 8 -9.71 -31.83 3.79
CA GLN A 8 -8.64 -30.86 3.93
C GLN A 8 -9.10 -29.46 4.32
N THR A 9 -9.42 -29.28 5.60
CA THR A 9 -9.36 -27.97 6.24
C THR A 9 -7.91 -27.52 6.15
N ALA A 10 -7.60 -26.68 5.17
CA ALA A 10 -6.33 -25.97 5.13
C ALA A 10 -6.21 -25.23 6.46
N HIS A 11 -5.27 -25.70 7.28
CA HIS A 11 -4.78 -25.00 8.45
C HIS A 11 -4.23 -23.66 7.91
N LEU A 12 -5.05 -22.62 7.90
CA LEU A 12 -4.55 -21.25 7.80
C LEU A 12 -3.75 -21.07 9.08
N GLU A 13 -2.45 -21.27 8.98
CA GLU A 13 -1.52 -20.87 10.03
C GLU A 13 -1.82 -19.41 10.36
N ASP A 14 -2.09 -19.17 11.64
CA ASP A 14 -2.29 -17.87 12.27
C ASP A 14 -0.96 -17.10 12.31
N SER A 15 -0.32 -16.99 11.16
CA SER A 15 0.76 -16.05 10.93
C SER A 15 0.05 -14.72 10.69
N GLY A 16 0.14 -13.81 11.68
CA GLY A 16 -0.51 -12.50 11.65
C GLY A 16 -0.22 -11.66 10.38
N PRO A 17 -0.65 -10.39 10.32
CA PRO A 17 -0.59 -9.60 9.10
C PRO A 17 0.80 -9.62 8.43
N GLN A 18 0.84 -9.91 7.12
CA GLN A 18 2.09 -10.04 6.36
C GLN A 18 2.20 -8.99 5.27
N VAL A 19 3.44 -8.62 4.95
CA VAL A 19 3.76 -7.77 3.81
C VAL A 19 3.89 -8.64 2.57
N ASN A 20 3.13 -8.31 1.52
CA ASN A 20 3.25 -8.90 0.20
C ASN A 20 3.65 -7.83 -0.82
N ILE A 21 4.89 -7.91 -1.32
CA ILE A 21 5.46 -6.93 -2.25
C ILE A 21 4.88 -7.17 -3.66
N LEU A 22 4.22 -6.15 -4.21
CA LEU A 22 3.61 -6.20 -5.55
C LEU A 22 4.54 -5.63 -6.62
N CYS A 23 5.28 -4.57 -6.30
CA CYS A 23 6.35 -4.06 -7.13
C CYS A 23 7.40 -3.33 -6.29
N SER A 24 8.66 -3.33 -6.75
CA SER A 24 9.74 -2.52 -6.20
C SER A 24 10.80 -2.25 -7.25
N VAL A 25 11.38 -1.06 -7.23
CA VAL A 25 12.55 -0.75 -8.05
C VAL A 25 13.82 -1.34 -7.43
N PRO A 26 14.83 -1.73 -8.24
CA PRO A 26 16.07 -2.29 -7.70
C PRO A 26 16.73 -1.38 -6.66
N GLY A 27 17.11 -1.96 -5.52
CA GLY A 27 17.80 -1.26 -4.43
C GLY A 27 16.90 -0.43 -3.51
N PHE A 28 15.60 -0.32 -3.79
CA PHE A 28 14.66 0.33 -2.87
C PHE A 28 14.12 -0.67 -1.85
N VAL A 29 14.32 -0.36 -0.57
CA VAL A 29 13.78 -1.12 0.56
C VAL A 29 12.60 -0.33 1.14
N ALA A 30 11.39 -0.82 0.90
CA ALA A 30 10.20 -0.18 1.44
C ALA A 30 10.16 -0.32 2.97
N PRO A 31 9.95 0.77 3.73
CA PRO A 31 9.67 0.68 5.15
C PRO A 31 8.44 -0.19 5.42
N ASP A 32 8.50 -1.02 6.46
CA ASP A 32 7.36 -1.79 6.94
C ASP A 32 6.26 -0.88 7.53
N PRO A 33 5.03 -1.39 7.73
CA PRO A 33 3.92 -0.59 8.27
C PRO A 33 4.21 0.11 9.60
N ASP A 34 4.93 -0.52 10.52
CA ASP A 34 5.24 0.07 11.83
C ASP A 34 6.24 1.22 11.66
N SER A 35 7.28 0.99 10.85
CA SER A 35 8.23 2.03 10.43
C SER A 35 7.57 3.21 9.72
N VAL A 36 6.49 3.00 8.96
CA VAL A 36 5.70 4.07 8.34
C VAL A 36 4.91 4.82 9.40
N ASN A 37 4.22 4.11 10.30
CA ASN A 37 3.40 4.68 11.35
C ASN A 37 4.20 5.58 12.30
N GLU A 38 5.43 5.18 12.65
CA GLU A 38 6.34 6.00 13.47
C GLU A 38 6.75 7.32 12.78
N LYS A 39 6.84 7.32 11.45
CA LYS A 39 7.26 8.50 10.67
C LYS A 39 6.11 9.42 10.32
N VAL A 40 4.88 8.94 10.32
CA VAL A 40 3.70 9.74 9.99
C VAL A 40 3.34 10.62 11.18
N THR A 41 3.35 11.94 10.95
CA THR A 41 2.94 12.94 11.92
C THR A 41 1.86 13.83 11.31
N PRO A 42 1.07 14.57 12.11
CA PRO A 42 0.14 15.54 11.57
C PRO A 42 0.80 16.58 10.65
N SER A 43 2.05 16.96 10.93
CA SER A 43 2.78 17.99 10.18
C SER A 43 3.26 17.55 8.79
N ASN A 44 3.46 16.24 8.57
CA ASN A 44 3.88 15.70 7.27
C ASN A 44 2.77 14.93 6.55
N THR A 45 1.56 14.91 7.13
CA THR A 45 0.37 14.32 6.50
C THR A 45 -0.21 15.32 5.50
N ILE A 46 -0.20 14.95 4.22
CA ILE A 46 -0.75 15.76 3.12
C ILE A 46 -2.26 15.56 3.03
N MET A 47 -2.74 14.32 3.26
CA MET A 47 -4.16 13.98 3.16
C MET A 47 -4.47 12.85 4.15
N ASN A 48 -5.63 12.93 4.79
CA ASN A 48 -6.18 11.85 5.61
C ASN A 48 -7.70 11.84 5.47
N TRP A 49 -8.22 10.98 4.59
CA TRP A 49 -9.65 10.94 4.30
C TRP A 49 -10.09 9.57 3.81
N GLY A 50 -11.21 9.07 4.33
CA GLY A 50 -11.96 7.93 3.77
C GLY A 50 -11.12 6.68 3.53
N GLY A 51 -10.34 6.22 4.51
CA GLY A 51 -9.52 5.02 4.39
C GLY A 51 -8.24 5.21 3.54
N VAL A 52 -7.87 6.46 3.26
CA VAL A 52 -6.64 6.82 2.55
C VAL A 52 -5.87 7.87 3.34
N LYS A 53 -4.57 7.62 3.55
CA LYS A 53 -3.63 8.59 4.10
C LYS A 53 -2.47 8.80 3.13
N ILE A 54 -2.04 10.05 2.98
CA ILE A 54 -0.86 10.43 2.21
C ILE A 54 0.06 11.21 3.14
N ALA A 55 1.29 10.76 3.29
CA ALA A 55 2.28 11.40 4.16
C ALA A 55 3.65 11.48 3.49
N LYS A 56 4.35 12.59 3.73
CA LYS A 56 5.73 12.81 3.28
C LYS A 56 6.69 12.32 4.36
N ILE A 57 7.14 11.07 4.22
CA ILE A 57 7.95 10.37 5.24
C ILE A 57 9.46 10.64 5.10
N PHE A 58 9.91 11.12 3.93
CA PHE A 58 11.25 11.65 3.68
C PHE A 58 11.17 12.88 2.77
N PRO A 59 12.24 13.71 2.66
CA PRO A 59 12.23 14.90 1.80
C PRO A 59 11.76 14.66 0.36
N ASP A 60 12.08 13.49 -0.20
CA ASP A 60 11.74 13.13 -1.58
C ASP A 60 10.77 11.95 -1.69
N ILE A 61 10.26 11.42 -0.57
CA ILE A 61 9.41 10.21 -0.56
C ILE A 61 8.08 10.51 0.12
N VAL A 62 7.01 10.24 -0.61
CA VAL A 62 5.64 10.19 -0.12
C VAL A 62 5.18 8.74 -0.08
N VAL A 63 4.42 8.41 0.95
CA VAL A 63 3.65 7.16 1.03
C VAL A 63 2.17 7.48 0.96
N LYS A 64 1.45 6.82 0.05
CA LYS A 64 -0.02 6.75 0.05
C LYS A 64 -0.42 5.37 0.55
N PHE A 65 -1.25 5.30 1.58
CA PHE A 65 -1.63 4.03 2.18
C PHE A 65 -3.03 3.99 2.77
N GLY A 66 -3.57 2.78 2.91
CA GLY A 66 -4.85 2.51 3.56
C GLY A 66 -5.71 1.46 2.82
N SER A 67 -6.89 1.19 3.34
CA SER A 67 -7.81 0.14 2.86
C SER A 67 -8.44 0.43 1.51
N HIS A 68 -8.50 1.71 1.13
CA HIS A 68 -9.08 2.15 -0.13
C HIS A 68 -8.03 2.54 -1.17
N VAL A 69 -6.74 2.32 -0.85
CA VAL A 69 -5.66 2.45 -1.82
C VAL A 69 -5.58 1.14 -2.62
N THR A 70 -5.47 1.25 -3.94
CA THR A 70 -5.44 0.07 -4.82
C THR A 70 -4.13 -0.03 -5.58
N PHE A 71 -3.69 -1.25 -5.87
CA PHE A 71 -2.50 -1.47 -6.71
C PHE A 71 -2.64 -0.86 -8.10
N THR A 72 -3.88 -0.81 -8.64
CA THR A 72 -4.19 -0.17 -9.92
C THR A 72 -3.75 1.28 -9.97
N GLU A 73 -3.79 2.01 -8.85
CA GLU A 73 -3.25 3.37 -8.80
C GLU A 73 -1.76 3.42 -9.12
N ALA A 74 -0.96 2.53 -8.52
CA ALA A 74 0.47 2.43 -8.80
C ALA A 74 0.75 2.03 -10.25
N GLN A 75 0.00 1.06 -10.78
CA GLN A 75 0.10 0.64 -12.18
C GLN A 75 -0.18 1.79 -13.15
N ASN A 76 -1.24 2.55 -12.90
CA ASN A 76 -1.60 3.72 -13.70
C ASN A 76 -0.50 4.77 -13.68
N MET A 77 0.09 5.05 -12.51
CA MET A 77 1.19 6.02 -12.41
C MET A 77 2.45 5.56 -13.16
N ILE A 78 2.80 4.27 -13.08
CA ILE A 78 3.90 3.69 -13.84
C ILE A 78 3.63 3.82 -15.35
N PHE A 79 2.44 3.44 -15.80
CA PHE A 79 2.04 3.53 -17.19
C PHE A 79 2.13 4.97 -17.70
N VAL A 80 1.55 5.93 -16.97
CA VAL A 80 1.59 7.34 -17.34
C VAL A 80 3.01 7.86 -17.41
N LYS A 81 3.88 7.53 -16.43
CA LYS A 81 5.29 7.96 -16.44
C LYS A 81 6.08 7.41 -17.63
N GLN A 82 5.79 6.18 -18.05
CA GLN A 82 6.45 5.54 -19.20
C GLN A 82 6.02 6.15 -20.54
N ASN A 83 4.80 6.67 -20.62
CA ASN A 83 4.22 7.16 -21.87
C ASN A 83 4.19 8.70 -21.98
N THR A 84 4.67 9.42 -20.96
CA THR A 84 4.72 10.89 -20.96
C THR A 84 6.07 11.39 -20.46
N GLU A 85 6.81 12.08 -21.32
CA GLU A 85 8.15 12.61 -20.97
C GLU A 85 8.06 13.92 -20.19
N THR A 86 7.07 14.75 -20.50
CA THR A 86 6.97 16.14 -20.02
C THR A 86 6.11 16.30 -18.78
N MET A 87 5.30 15.30 -18.41
CA MET A 87 4.36 15.43 -17.30
C MET A 87 5.05 15.12 -15.96
N PRO A 88 5.00 16.04 -14.98
CA PRO A 88 5.53 15.80 -13.66
C PRO A 88 4.58 14.88 -12.89
N VAL A 89 4.84 13.57 -12.97
CA VAL A 89 4.11 12.56 -12.20
C VAL A 89 5.03 11.87 -11.19
N PRO A 90 4.49 11.49 -10.00
CA PRO A 90 5.24 10.70 -9.03
C PRO A 90 5.83 9.43 -9.63
N LYS A 91 7.13 9.21 -9.41
CA LYS A 91 7.81 7.96 -9.71
C LYS A 91 7.53 6.96 -8.60
N ILE A 92 6.93 5.83 -8.93
CA ILE A 92 6.71 4.73 -7.97
C ILE A 92 8.05 4.05 -7.67
N PHE A 93 8.36 3.90 -6.38
CA PHE A 93 9.53 3.17 -5.88
C PHE A 93 9.15 1.77 -5.42
N ALA A 94 8.04 1.62 -4.71
CA ALA A 94 7.53 0.32 -4.30
C ALA A 94 6.02 0.35 -4.04
N CYS A 95 5.38 -0.80 -4.15
CA CYS A 95 4.02 -1.04 -3.71
C CYS A 95 3.92 -2.41 -3.04
N TYR A 96 3.26 -2.48 -1.88
CA TYR A 96 2.97 -3.73 -1.21
C TYR A 96 1.57 -3.69 -0.58
N THR A 97 1.02 -4.85 -0.27
CA THR A 97 -0.16 -4.98 0.59
C THR A 97 0.25 -5.53 1.95
N TYR A 98 -0.44 -5.10 3.00
CA TYR A 98 -0.26 -5.58 4.36
C TYR A 98 -1.58 -6.11 4.90
N GLY A 99 -1.58 -7.36 5.36
CA GLY A 99 -2.74 -8.01 5.93
C GLY A 99 -2.67 -9.54 5.87
N PRO A 100 -3.79 -10.23 6.14
CA PRO A 100 -5.09 -9.66 6.50
C PRO A 100 -5.04 -8.97 7.88
N ILE A 101 -5.72 -7.83 8.00
CA ILE A 101 -5.87 -7.07 9.26
C ILE A 101 -7.29 -7.29 9.76
N GLN A 102 -7.46 -7.54 11.06
CA GLN A 102 -8.77 -7.60 11.69
C GLN A 102 -9.36 -6.19 11.77
N ARG A 103 -10.44 -5.94 11.02
CA ARG A 103 -11.16 -4.66 10.96
C ARG A 103 -12.60 -4.85 11.41
N ASP A 104 -13.21 -3.75 11.85
CA ASP A 104 -14.63 -3.75 12.17
C ASP A 104 -15.46 -3.90 10.89
N ILE A 105 -16.54 -4.67 10.96
CA ILE A 105 -17.43 -5.00 9.83
C ILE A 105 -18.01 -3.73 9.16
N GLY A 106 -18.04 -2.61 9.88
CA GLY A 106 -18.55 -1.32 9.39
C GLY A 106 -17.58 -0.51 8.53
N ASP A 107 -16.30 -0.87 8.45
CA ASP A 107 -15.28 -0.03 7.82
C ASP A 107 -15.34 0.00 6.28
N TYR A 108 -16.10 -0.91 5.65
CA TYR A 108 -16.26 -1.11 4.19
C TYR A 108 -14.94 -1.23 3.38
N GLY A 109 -13.79 -1.22 4.07
CA GLY A 109 -12.47 -1.26 3.49
C GLY A 109 -11.95 -2.67 3.29
N SER A 110 -10.95 -2.80 2.42
CA SER A 110 -10.20 -4.04 2.24
C SER A 110 -9.61 -4.53 3.56
N LEU A 111 -9.57 -5.85 3.77
CA LEU A 111 -8.82 -6.47 4.87
C LEU A 111 -7.30 -6.22 4.76
N PHE A 112 -6.84 -5.74 3.61
CA PHE A 112 -5.46 -5.38 3.35
C PHE A 112 -5.34 -3.87 3.17
N ASP A 113 -4.36 -3.28 3.83
CA ASP A 113 -3.88 -1.95 3.46
C ASP A 113 -2.92 -2.07 2.28
N THR A 114 -3.06 -1.20 1.28
CA THR A 114 -2.05 -1.04 0.24
C THR A 114 -1.14 0.11 0.64
N TYR A 115 0.16 -0.02 0.41
CA TYR A 115 1.16 1.03 0.59
C TYR A 115 1.83 1.29 -0.75
N ILE A 116 1.90 2.57 -1.15
CA ILE A 116 2.54 3.03 -2.38
C ILE A 116 3.59 4.07 -2.01
N PHE A 117 4.85 3.75 -2.22
CA PHE A 117 5.99 4.65 -2.02
C PHE A 117 6.34 5.30 -3.35
N MET A 118 6.38 6.63 -3.37
CA MET A 118 6.56 7.39 -4.59
C MET A 118 7.34 8.67 -4.35
N SER A 119 7.92 9.24 -5.42
CA SER A 119 8.60 10.51 -5.32
C SER A 119 7.63 11.63 -4.95
N TYR A 120 8.06 12.55 -4.09
CA TYR A 120 7.35 13.81 -3.90
C TYR A 120 7.39 14.63 -5.20
N VAL A 121 6.24 15.14 -5.62
CA VAL A 121 6.14 16.11 -6.71
C VAL A 121 5.59 17.38 -6.11
N GLU A 122 6.36 18.45 -6.21
CA GLU A 122 5.92 19.76 -5.74
C GLU A 122 4.81 20.29 -6.65
N GLY A 123 3.74 20.77 -6.03
CA GLY A 123 2.59 21.34 -6.72
C GLY A 123 2.04 22.50 -5.89
N GLN A 124 1.26 23.37 -6.54
CA GLN A 124 0.54 24.43 -5.81
C GLN A 124 -0.74 23.87 -5.20
N SER A 125 -1.03 24.28 -3.96
CA SER A 125 -2.23 23.95 -3.20
C SER A 125 -3.11 25.18 -3.03
#